data_AF-A0A3S5HUD7-F1
#
_entry.id   AF-A0A3S5HUD7-F1
#
_cell.length_a   1.000
_cell.length_b   1.000
_cell.length_c   1.000
_cell.angle_alpha   90.00
_cell.angle_beta   90.00
_cell.angle_gamma   90.00
#
_symmetry.space_group_name_H-M   'P 1'
#
loop_
_entity.id
_entity.type
_entity.pdbx_description
1 polymer ?
#
loop_
_entity_poly.entity_id
_entity_poly.type
_entity_poly.pdbx_seq_one_letter_code
_entity_poly.pdbx_strand_id
1 'polypeptide(L)'
;VKFTKEMPISSIQGVPSKGDKGDQLTPVQEKLMKKMGPNAYPFTFNFPEMAPCSVTLQPGEDDQGKPLGVEYFVKCWVGNNEEDKGHKRSTVQLAIKKLQFAPHVRTGNRLPSSLISKGFTFSSGKINLEVTLDKDMYYHGEKIGANIMISNHSRKQ
;
A
#
# COMPACT_ATOMS: atom_id res chain seq x y z
N VAL A 1 -7.69 -9.97 -22.29
CA VAL A 1 -7.69 -11.07 -21.30
C VAL A 1 -8.02 -10.49 -19.95
N LYS A 2 -9.10 -10.92 -19.28
CA LYS A 2 -9.45 -10.47 -17.93
C LYS A 2 -8.75 -11.39 -16.94
N PHE A 3 -7.70 -10.90 -16.27
CA PHE A 3 -6.98 -11.66 -15.25
C PHE A 3 -7.34 -11.12 -13.87
N THR A 4 -7.82 -12.01 -12.99
CA THR A 4 -8.07 -11.70 -11.59
C THR A 4 -7.57 -12.90 -10.79
N LYS A 5 -6.68 -12.65 -9.83
CA LYS A 5 -6.17 -13.68 -8.92
C LYS A 5 -6.64 -13.35 -7.52
N GLU A 6 -7.65 -14.08 -7.06
CA GLU A 6 -8.09 -14.02 -5.67
C GLU A 6 -7.23 -14.98 -4.85
N MET A 7 -6.71 -14.51 -3.72
CA MET A 7 -5.91 -15.32 -2.80
C MET A 7 -6.35 -15.05 -1.36
N PRO A 8 -6.74 -16.09 -0.59
CA PRO A 8 -6.97 -15.91 0.83
C PRO A 8 -5.63 -15.63 1.53
N ILE A 9 -5.58 -14.52 2.25
CA ILE A 9 -4.38 -14.10 3.01
C ILE A 9 -4.40 -14.69 4.41
N SER A 10 -5.60 -14.74 5.00
CA SER A 10 -5.85 -15.33 6.30
C SER A 10 -7.32 -15.77 6.35
N SER A 11 -7.59 -16.84 7.08
CA SER A 11 -8.92 -17.37 7.33
C SER A 11 -8.98 -17.81 8.78
N ILE A 12 -10.06 -17.48 9.46
CA ILE A 12 -10.32 -17.91 10.83
C ILE A 12 -11.77 -18.35 10.96
N GLN A 13 -12.03 -19.32 11.83
CA GLN A 13 -13.38 -19.69 12.20
C GLN A 13 -13.87 -18.78 13.33
N GLY A 14 -14.85 -17.92 13.04
CA GLY A 14 -15.46 -17.07 14.07
C GLY A 14 -16.39 -17.83 15.02
N VAL A 15 -17.25 -18.71 14.47
CA VAL A 15 -18.28 -19.45 15.21
C VAL A 15 -18.39 -20.90 14.70
N PRO A 16 -18.59 -21.90 15.58
CA PRO A 16 -18.40 -21.83 17.03
C PRO A 16 -16.96 -21.48 17.40
N SER A 17 -16.78 -20.67 18.45
CA SER A 17 -15.44 -20.28 18.91
C SER A 17 -14.67 -21.54 19.32
N LYS A 18 -13.54 -21.81 18.66
CA LYS A 18 -12.68 -22.97 18.94
C LYS A 18 -11.93 -22.88 20.28
N GLY A 19 -12.25 -21.89 21.13
CA GLY A 19 -11.73 -21.79 22.49
C GLY A 19 -10.35 -21.14 22.61
N ASP A 20 -9.81 -20.55 21.53
CA ASP A 20 -8.59 -19.74 21.60
C ASP A 20 -8.86 -18.43 22.35
N LYS A 21 -8.78 -18.53 23.67
CA LYS A 21 -8.75 -17.42 24.64
C LYS A 21 -7.38 -16.70 24.64
N GLY A 22 -6.68 -16.70 23.50
CA GLY A 22 -5.28 -16.25 23.41
C GLY A 22 -5.11 -14.76 23.14
N ASP A 23 -6.03 -14.16 22.39
CA ASP A 23 -5.87 -12.77 21.98
C ASP A 23 -6.59 -11.82 22.94
N GLN A 24 -5.83 -10.89 23.52
CA GLN A 24 -6.39 -9.80 24.30
C GLN A 24 -7.32 -8.97 23.41
N LEU A 25 -8.56 -8.78 23.85
CA LEU A 25 -9.52 -7.95 23.14
C LEU A 25 -9.03 -6.50 23.10
N THR A 26 -9.19 -5.87 21.95
CA THR A 26 -8.98 -4.43 21.85
C THR A 26 -10.07 -3.68 22.63
N PRO A 27 -9.80 -2.46 23.14
CA PRO A 27 -10.82 -1.66 23.82
C PRO A 27 -12.08 -1.39 22.98
N VAL A 28 -11.95 -1.40 21.64
CA VAL A 28 -13.09 -1.27 20.72
C VAL A 28 -13.91 -2.56 20.68
N GLN A 29 -13.27 -3.72 20.57
CA GLN A 29 -13.95 -5.01 20.61
C GLN A 29 -14.70 -5.20 21.93
N GLU A 30 -14.09 -4.87 23.08
CA GLU A 30 -14.77 -4.96 24.39
C GLU A 30 -16.05 -4.12 24.45
N LYS A 31 -15.99 -2.87 23.95
CA LYS A 31 -17.15 -1.97 23.89
C LYS A 31 -18.22 -2.50 22.95
N LEU A 32 -17.83 -3.03 21.79
CA LEU A 32 -18.76 -3.60 20.82
C LEU A 32 -19.42 -4.86 21.37
N MET A 33 -18.69 -5.74 22.03
CA MET A 33 -19.26 -6.94 22.65
C MET A 33 -20.29 -6.60 23.73
N LYS A 34 -19.97 -5.64 24.61
CA LYS A 34 -20.93 -5.13 25.62
C LYS A 34 -22.19 -4.54 24.99
N LYS A 35 -22.07 -3.88 23.84
CA LYS A 35 -23.18 -3.23 23.14
C LYS A 35 -24.03 -4.18 22.30
N MET A 36 -23.41 -5.16 21.65
CA MET A 36 -24.04 -6.04 20.66
C MET A 36 -24.62 -7.33 21.29
N GLY A 37 -24.26 -7.63 22.53
CA GLY A 37 -24.86 -8.73 23.31
C GLY A 37 -24.15 -10.08 23.12
N PRO A 38 -24.81 -11.19 23.53
CA PRO A 38 -24.16 -12.51 23.64
C PRO A 38 -23.76 -13.15 22.32
N ASN A 39 -24.31 -12.71 21.19
CA ASN A 39 -24.02 -13.21 19.85
C ASN A 39 -22.94 -12.38 19.13
N ALA A 40 -22.16 -11.59 19.87
CA ALA A 40 -21.06 -10.78 19.34
C ALA A 40 -19.75 -11.57 19.44
N TYR A 41 -19.18 -11.93 18.29
CA TYR A 41 -17.95 -12.71 18.20
C TYR A 41 -16.83 -11.82 17.64
N PRO A 42 -15.78 -11.53 18.43
CA PRO A 42 -14.66 -10.72 17.96
C PRO A 42 -13.78 -11.51 17.00
N PHE A 43 -13.12 -10.79 16.09
CA PHE A 43 -12.10 -11.33 15.21
C PHE A 43 -11.00 -10.29 15.01
N THR A 44 -9.79 -10.76 14.73
CA THR A 44 -8.62 -9.94 14.42
C THR A 44 -7.88 -10.60 13.26
N PHE A 45 -7.47 -9.80 12.28
CA PHE A 45 -6.60 -10.24 11.19
C PHE A 45 -5.31 -9.42 11.24
N ASN A 46 -4.18 -10.12 11.20
CA ASN A 46 -2.88 -9.50 11.05
C ASN A 46 -2.46 -9.59 9.58
N PHE A 47 -2.15 -8.44 8.97
CA PHE A 47 -1.63 -8.43 7.63
C PHE A 47 -0.22 -9.03 7.60
N PRO A 48 0.10 -9.93 6.65
CA PRO A 48 1.47 -10.37 6.43
C PRO A 48 2.37 -9.20 6.06
N GLU A 49 3.62 -9.23 6.50
CA GLU A 49 4.61 -8.18 6.22
C GLU A 49 4.81 -7.96 4.71
N MET A 50 4.80 -9.04 3.94
CA MET A 50 4.97 -9.02 2.48
C MET A 50 3.69 -8.69 1.70
N ALA A 51 2.57 -8.39 2.38
CA ALA A 51 1.33 -8.04 1.70
C ALA A 51 1.47 -6.67 1.02
N PRO A 52 1.21 -6.55 -0.30
CA PRO A 52 1.30 -5.27 -1.00
C PRO A 52 0.31 -4.23 -0.45
N CYS A 53 0.54 -2.95 -0.72
CA CYS A 53 -0.43 -1.92 -0.39
C CYS A 53 -1.56 -1.90 -1.42
N SER A 54 -2.72 -1.34 -1.03
CA SER A 54 -3.82 -1.12 -1.96
C SER A 54 -3.43 -0.07 -2.99
N VAL A 55 -3.33 -0.47 -4.25
CA VAL A 55 -2.97 0.39 -5.38
C VAL A 55 -3.88 0.08 -6.54
N THR A 56 -4.41 1.11 -7.18
CA THR A 56 -5.24 0.99 -8.38
C THR A 56 -4.64 1.88 -9.46
N LEU A 57 -4.34 1.30 -10.61
CA LEU A 57 -3.92 2.02 -11.80
C LEU A 57 -5.12 2.77 -12.37
N GLN A 58 -4.95 4.06 -12.62
CA GLN A 58 -5.96 4.83 -13.32
C GLN A 58 -5.90 4.50 -14.81
N PRO A 59 -7.03 4.11 -15.43
CA PRO A 59 -7.09 3.88 -16.87
C PRO A 59 -6.85 5.20 -17.62
N GLY A 60 -6.25 5.11 -18.81
CA GLY A 60 -6.18 6.24 -19.74
C GLY A 60 -7.57 6.54 -20.35
N GLU A 61 -7.71 7.68 -21.03
CA GLU A 61 -8.98 8.11 -21.62
C GLU A 61 -9.56 7.09 -22.61
N ASP A 62 -8.69 6.41 -23.37
CA ASP A 62 -9.06 5.38 -24.34
C ASP A 62 -9.18 3.96 -23.74
N ASP A 63 -8.88 3.79 -22.45
CA ASP A 63 -8.88 2.48 -21.79
C ASP A 63 -10.25 2.19 -21.15
N GLN A 64 -11.06 1.41 -21.86
CA GLN A 64 -12.37 0.91 -21.40
C GLN A 64 -12.26 -0.34 -20.51
N GLY A 65 -11.04 -0.69 -20.09
CA GLY A 65 -10.75 -1.83 -19.23
C GLY A 65 -11.28 -1.69 -17.81
N LYS A 66 -11.33 -2.82 -17.08
CA LYS A 66 -11.51 -2.77 -15.62
C LYS A 66 -10.25 -2.21 -14.97
N PRO A 67 -10.36 -1.43 -13.87
CA PRO A 67 -9.21 -0.93 -13.15
C PRO A 67 -8.30 -2.09 -12.71
N LEU A 68 -7.00 -1.90 -12.90
CA LEU A 68 -5.98 -2.87 -12.54
C LEU A 68 -5.42 -2.50 -11.18
N GLY A 69 -5.40 -3.43 -10.23
CA GLY A 69 -4.94 -3.09 -8.90
C GLY A 69 -4.97 -4.23 -7.89
N VAL A 70 -4.53 -3.89 -6.68
CA VAL A 70 -4.59 -4.73 -5.49
C VAL A 70 -5.67 -4.17 -4.57
N GLU A 71 -6.70 -4.99 -4.33
CA GLU A 71 -7.80 -4.68 -3.42
C GLU A 71 -7.88 -5.73 -2.32
N TYR A 72 -8.27 -5.32 -1.12
CA TYR A 72 -8.44 -6.21 0.02
C TYR A 72 -9.91 -6.23 0.43
N PHE A 73 -10.39 -7.42 0.76
CA PHE A 73 -11.74 -7.63 1.22
C PHE A 73 -11.72 -8.46 2.49
N VAL A 74 -12.49 -8.03 3.48
CA VAL A 74 -12.88 -8.88 4.61
C VAL A 74 -14.17 -9.56 4.21
N LYS A 75 -14.13 -10.89 4.09
CA LYS A 75 -15.28 -11.71 3.72
C LYS A 75 -15.67 -12.59 4.90
N CYS A 76 -16.94 -12.58 5.26
CA CYS A 76 -17.51 -13.46 6.27
C CYS A 76 -18.67 -14.24 5.64
N TRP A 77 -18.73 -15.55 5.90
CA TRP A 77 -19.82 -16.39 5.43
C TRP A 77 -20.12 -17.51 6.42
N VAL A 78 -21.33 -18.07 6.30
CA VAL A 78 -21.73 -19.29 7.00
C VAL A 78 -21.53 -20.46 6.04
N GLY A 79 -20.79 -21.47 6.50
CA GLY A 79 -20.54 -22.72 5.78
C GLY A 79 -20.57 -23.92 6.73
N ASN A 80 -20.77 -25.12 6.17
CA ASN A 80 -20.83 -26.35 6.96
C ASN A 80 -19.45 -26.92 7.30
N ASN A 81 -18.43 -26.59 6.49
CA ASN A 81 -17.04 -26.99 6.67
C ASN A 81 -16.10 -25.88 6.13
N GLU A 82 -14.80 -26.01 6.41
CA GLU A 82 -13.79 -25.00 6.03
C GLU A 82 -13.54 -24.90 4.52
N GLU A 83 -13.93 -25.94 3.75
CA GLU A 83 -13.81 -26.00 2.30
C GLU A 83 -14.99 -25.35 1.57
N ASP A 84 -16.07 -25.04 2.29
CA ASP A 84 -17.29 -24.44 1.74
C ASP A 84 -17.01 -23.00 1.30
N LYS A 85 -17.27 -22.72 0.02
CA LYS A 85 -17.08 -21.39 -0.58
C LYS A 85 -18.13 -20.36 -0.16
N GLY A 86 -19.12 -20.77 0.64
CA GLY A 86 -20.18 -19.93 1.17
C GLY A 86 -21.21 -19.55 0.11
N HIS A 87 -22.48 -19.46 0.51
CA HIS A 87 -23.54 -19.03 -0.38
C HIS A 87 -23.61 -17.49 -0.41
N LYS A 88 -23.92 -16.88 -1.57
CA LYS A 88 -24.06 -15.40 -1.70
C LYS A 88 -25.01 -14.81 -0.66
N ARG A 89 -26.11 -15.52 -0.36
CA ARG A 89 -27.12 -15.14 0.65
C ARG A 89 -26.59 -15.05 2.09
N SER A 90 -25.53 -15.79 2.42
CA SER A 90 -24.93 -15.85 3.75
C SER A 90 -23.55 -15.20 3.79
N THR A 91 -23.17 -14.48 2.73
CA THR A 91 -21.87 -13.83 2.60
C THR A 91 -22.01 -12.34 2.78
N VAL A 92 -21.19 -11.77 3.66
CA VAL A 92 -20.97 -10.32 3.79
C VAL A 92 -19.53 -10.02 3.41
N GLN A 93 -19.32 -8.98 2.61
CA GLN A 93 -18.01 -8.57 2.13
C GLN A 93 -17.82 -7.06 2.36
N LEU A 94 -16.69 -6.69 2.95
CA LEU A 94 -16.30 -5.31 3.20
C LEU A 94 -14.97 -5.03 2.51
N ALA A 95 -14.94 -4.04 1.63
CA ALA A 95 -13.69 -3.56 1.02
C ALA A 95 -12.89 -2.77 2.06
N ILE A 96 -11.58 -3.05 2.15
CA ILE A 96 -10.64 -2.34 3.02
C ILE A 96 -9.40 -1.93 2.22
N LYS A 97 -8.65 -0.95 2.72
CA LYS A 97 -7.41 -0.49 2.10
C LYS A 97 -6.22 -0.64 3.05
N LYS A 98 -5.13 -1.20 2.54
CA LYS A 98 -3.82 -1.16 3.19
C LYS A 98 -3.04 0.04 2.67
N LEU A 99 -2.81 1.03 3.52
CA LEU A 99 -2.05 2.24 3.19
C LEU A 99 -0.65 2.16 3.79
N GLN A 100 0.35 2.63 3.06
CA GLN A 100 1.71 2.80 3.58
C GLN A 100 1.88 4.22 4.10
N PHE A 101 2.34 4.33 5.34
CA PHE A 101 2.81 5.61 5.88
C PHE A 101 4.33 5.70 5.75
N ALA A 102 4.84 6.92 5.57
CA ALA A 102 6.29 7.14 5.56
C ALA A 102 6.86 6.83 6.96
N PRO A 103 7.99 6.12 7.06
CA PRO A 103 8.61 5.83 8.35
C PRO A 103 9.04 7.13 9.04
N HIS A 104 8.97 7.14 10.38
CA HIS A 104 9.38 8.30 11.19
C HIS A 104 10.91 8.52 11.22
N VAL A 105 11.69 7.55 10.76
CA VAL A 105 13.15 7.61 10.75
C VAL A 105 13.60 8.35 9.49
N ARG A 106 14.21 9.52 9.66
CA ARG A 106 14.89 10.22 8.57
C ARG A 106 16.06 9.36 8.08
N THR A 107 16.04 9.01 6.80
CA THR A 107 17.08 8.22 6.16
C THR A 107 18.29 9.11 5.87
N GLY A 108 19.08 9.37 6.90
CA GLY A 108 20.40 9.99 6.81
C GLY A 108 20.40 11.52 6.77
N ASN A 109 21.56 12.10 7.08
CA ASN A 109 21.79 13.56 7.06
C ASN A 109 22.02 14.11 5.65
N ARG A 110 21.96 13.28 4.61
CA ARG A 110 22.30 13.65 3.23
C ARG A 110 21.04 13.77 2.39
N LEU A 111 20.89 14.92 1.75
CA LEU A 111 19.83 15.17 0.79
C LEU A 111 19.99 14.30 -0.47
N PRO A 112 18.88 13.85 -1.09
CA PRO A 112 18.95 13.14 -2.35
C PRO A 112 19.59 14.01 -3.42
N SER A 113 20.71 13.57 -3.99
CA SER A 113 21.49 14.32 -4.98
C SER A 113 21.87 13.43 -6.16
N SER A 114 21.79 13.95 -7.38
CA SER A 114 22.29 13.31 -8.60
C SER A 114 23.21 14.26 -9.36
N LEU A 115 24.37 13.76 -9.80
CA LEU A 115 25.36 14.51 -10.58
C LEU A 115 25.63 13.79 -11.91
N ILE A 116 25.46 14.52 -13.01
CA ILE A 116 25.70 14.04 -14.37
C ILE A 116 26.74 14.93 -15.04
N SER A 117 27.71 14.32 -15.73
CA SER A 117 28.69 15.00 -16.58
C SER A 117 28.51 14.57 -18.02
N LYS A 118 28.23 15.51 -18.93
CA LYS A 118 28.08 15.24 -20.37
C LYS A 118 29.16 15.97 -21.17
N GLY A 119 29.98 15.20 -21.89
CA GLY A 119 30.86 15.71 -22.94
C GLY A 119 30.12 15.83 -24.27
N PHE A 120 30.63 16.68 -25.17
CA PHE A 120 30.10 16.84 -26.52
C PHE A 120 31.18 16.55 -27.55
N THR A 121 30.82 15.82 -28.61
CA THR A 121 31.71 15.58 -29.75
C THR A 121 32.21 16.92 -30.30
N PHE A 122 33.52 17.00 -30.55
CA PHE A 122 34.23 18.20 -31.03
C PHE A 122 34.24 19.42 -30.08
N SER A 123 33.89 19.26 -28.79
CA SER A 123 34.05 20.32 -27.76
C SER A 123 35.15 19.95 -26.77
N SER A 124 36.12 20.84 -26.56
CA SER A 124 37.07 20.73 -25.44
C SER A 124 36.41 21.18 -24.13
N GLY A 125 35.54 20.32 -23.58
CA GLY A 125 34.86 20.58 -22.32
C GLY A 125 33.58 19.76 -22.10
N LYS A 126 33.05 19.83 -20.89
CA LYS A 126 31.85 19.10 -20.45
C LYS A 126 30.88 20.02 -19.71
N ILE A 127 29.62 19.62 -19.68
CA ILE A 127 28.60 20.22 -18.81
C ILE A 127 28.39 19.29 -17.63
N ASN A 128 28.49 19.84 -16.42
CA ASN A 128 28.09 19.15 -15.21
C ASN A 128 26.72 19.67 -14.76
N LEU A 129 25.79 18.77 -14.45
CA LEU A 129 24.48 19.05 -13.91
C LEU A 129 24.34 18.32 -12.58
N GLU A 130 24.13 19.06 -11.51
CA GLU A 130 23.80 18.52 -10.19
C GLU A 130 22.37 18.91 -9.83
N VAL A 131 21.59 17.96 -9.35
CA VAL A 131 20.23 18.18 -8.83
C VAL A 131 20.15 17.62 -7.42
N THR A 132 19.73 18.45 -6.47
CA THR A 132 19.56 18.06 -5.06
C THR A 132 18.15 18.41 -4.58
N LEU A 133 17.44 17.44 -4.00
CA LEU A 133 16.12 17.63 -3.42
C LEU A 133 16.20 18.12 -1.97
N ASP A 134 15.19 18.84 -1.48
CA ASP A 134 15.16 19.34 -0.10
C ASP A 134 14.79 18.28 0.95
N LYS A 135 14.12 17.20 0.53
CA LYS A 135 13.79 16.03 1.35
C LYS A 135 13.90 14.72 0.55
N ASP A 136 14.04 13.62 1.27
CA ASP A 136 14.00 12.24 0.79
C ASP A 136 12.58 11.65 0.72
N MET A 137 11.65 12.19 1.51
CA MET A 137 10.25 11.76 1.56
C MET A 137 9.30 12.95 1.52
N TYR A 138 8.20 12.81 0.80
CA TYR A 138 7.13 13.80 0.68
C TYR A 138 5.78 13.16 0.94
N TYR A 139 4.90 13.88 1.62
CA TYR A 139 3.49 13.52 1.72
C TYR A 139 2.70 14.08 0.53
N HIS A 140 1.55 13.47 0.24
CA HIS A 140 0.65 13.95 -0.79
C HIS A 140 0.26 15.41 -0.56
N GLY A 141 0.46 16.24 -1.59
CA GLY A 141 0.18 17.69 -1.54
C GLY A 141 1.34 18.55 -1.05
N GLU A 142 2.44 17.97 -0.56
CA GLU A 142 3.64 18.76 -0.25
C GLU A 142 4.33 19.25 -1.53
N LYS A 143 4.88 20.47 -1.47
CA LYS A 143 5.72 21.02 -2.53
C LYS A 143 7.10 20.36 -2.49
N ILE A 144 7.64 20.06 -3.67
CA ILE A 144 8.97 19.49 -3.83
C ILE A 144 9.95 20.62 -4.15
N GLY A 145 10.99 20.78 -3.33
CA GLY A 145 12.09 21.70 -3.58
C GLY A 145 13.23 21.01 -4.32
N ALA A 146 13.72 21.63 -5.39
CA ALA A 146 14.89 21.13 -6.13
C ALA A 146 15.90 22.27 -6.34
N ASN A 147 17.13 22.03 -5.92
CA ASN A 147 18.28 22.88 -6.22
C ASN A 147 19.01 22.30 -7.43
N ILE A 148 19.26 23.14 -8.44
CA ILE A 148 19.90 22.76 -9.69
C ILE A 148 21.18 23.58 -9.85
N MET A 149 22.32 22.91 -9.94
CA MET A 149 23.62 23.52 -10.22
C MET A 149 24.13 23.10 -11.59
N ILE A 150 24.46 24.08 -12.43
CA ILE A 150 24.96 23.85 -13.79
C ILE A 150 26.35 24.46 -13.90
N SER A 151 27.35 23.63 -14.19
CA SER A 151 28.71 24.07 -14.49
C SER A 151 29.04 23.72 -15.93
N ASN A 152 28.89 24.71 -16.82
CA ASN A 152 29.20 24.56 -18.24
C ASN A 152 30.67 24.93 -18.49
N HIS A 153 31.51 23.91 -18.66
CA HIS A 153 32.87 24.07 -19.17
C HIS A 153 32.99 23.68 -20.64
N SER A 154 31.87 23.40 -21.32
CA SER A 154 31.84 23.12 -22.75
C SER A 154 31.87 24.43 -23.56
N ARG A 155 32.17 24.32 -24.85
CA ARG A 155 32.09 25.44 -25.81
C ARG A 155 30.78 25.43 -26.60
N LYS A 156 29.77 24.70 -26.12
CA LYS A 156 28.44 24.68 -26.74
C LYS A 156 27.62 25.85 -26.18
N GLN A 157 27.14 26.70 -27.08
CA GLN A 157 26.09 27.68 -26.83
C GLN A 157 24.73 26.99 -26.81
#